data_AF-A0A924MPN7-F1
#
_entry.id   AF-A0A924MPN7-F1
#
_cell.length_a   1.000
_cell.length_b   1.000
_cell.length_c   1.000
_cell.angle_alpha   90.00
_cell.angle_beta   90.00
_cell.angle_gamma   90.00
#
_symmetry.space_group_name_H-M   'P 1'
#
loop_
_entity.id
_entity.type
_entity.pdbx_description
1 polymer ?
#
loop_
_entity_poly.entity_id
_entity_poly.type
_entity_poly.pdbx_seq_one_letter_code
_entity_poly.pdbx_strand_id
1 'polypeptide(L)'
;MFIMLSISGFDSPGLSMKGGAVLGQLSYRFEGKQILGDHPRKREHLARLVAHEMAHIWQLNIARGGIGGDDPWIYEGGAEAMALDALLQTGAATPESVAAYRAAQSATCEKLGNAVASYEGIYACGLVRFEKLGVGIVPLWRAMMQASEATGEVYSVKMIDAIAAGK
;
A
#
# COMPACT_ATOMS: atom_id res chain seq x y z
N MET A 1 -18.58 1.48 6.92
CA MET A 1 -17.35 2.16 6.52
C MET A 1 -17.63 3.65 6.44
N PHE A 2 -16.87 4.46 7.16
CA PHE A 2 -16.96 5.93 7.10
C PHE A 2 -15.78 6.49 6.32
N ILE A 3 -16.02 7.46 5.44
CA ILE A 3 -15.00 8.09 4.61
C ILE A 3 -15.06 9.59 4.85
N MET A 4 -13.95 10.16 5.32
CA MET A 4 -13.76 11.61 5.45
C MET A 4 -12.96 12.13 4.27
N LEU A 5 -13.42 13.23 3.68
CA LEU A 5 -12.70 13.94 2.64
C LEU A 5 -12.53 15.41 3.06
N SER A 6 -11.30 15.89 2.99
CA SER A 6 -10.96 17.31 3.15
C SER A 6 -10.33 17.82 1.86
N ILE A 7 -10.88 18.89 1.31
CA ILE A 7 -10.35 19.58 0.12
C ILE A 7 -10.10 21.04 0.48
N SER A 8 -8.88 21.52 0.28
CA SER A 8 -8.48 22.87 0.75
C SER A 8 -7.31 23.45 -0.05
N GLY A 9 -6.93 24.70 0.26
CA GLY A 9 -5.66 25.29 -0.19
C GLY A 9 -5.57 25.52 -1.70
N PHE A 10 -6.63 26.01 -2.34
CA PHE A 10 -6.66 26.25 -3.79
C PHE A 10 -5.70 27.35 -4.27
N ASP A 11 -5.18 28.17 -3.37
CA ASP A 11 -4.18 29.19 -3.65
C ASP A 11 -2.74 28.66 -3.62
N SER A 12 -2.51 27.49 -2.98
CA SER A 12 -1.19 26.86 -2.90
C SER A 12 -0.81 26.20 -4.25
N PRO A 13 0.44 26.35 -4.74
CA PRO A 13 0.87 25.68 -5.96
C PRO A 13 0.94 24.16 -5.77
N GLY A 14 0.79 23.41 -6.87
CA GLY A 14 0.96 21.96 -6.89
C GLY A 14 -0.26 21.17 -6.42
N LEU A 15 -0.02 19.89 -6.12
CA LEU A 15 -0.99 18.90 -5.66
C LEU A 15 -0.39 18.10 -4.50
N SER A 16 -1.07 18.05 -3.37
CA SER A 16 -0.77 17.16 -2.25
C SER A 16 -1.97 16.28 -1.98
N MET A 17 -1.73 14.97 -1.86
CA MET A 17 -2.75 13.98 -1.54
C MET A 17 -2.21 13.11 -0.42
N LYS A 18 -3.00 12.96 0.64
CA LYS A 18 -2.70 12.08 1.77
C LYS A 18 -3.90 11.23 2.09
N GLY A 19 -3.64 9.98 2.42
CA GLY A 19 -4.62 9.02 2.90
C GLY A 19 -4.28 8.57 4.32
N GLY A 20 -5.25 7.91 4.94
CA GLY A 20 -5.04 7.17 6.17
C GLY A 20 -6.23 6.28 6.45
N ALA A 21 -5.93 5.07 6.93
CA ALA A 21 -6.91 4.10 7.41
C ALA A 21 -6.78 3.91 8.92
N VAL A 22 -7.89 4.08 9.65
CA VAL A 22 -7.92 3.93 11.11
C VAL A 22 -9.27 3.40 11.57
N LEU A 23 -9.27 2.34 12.39
CA LEU A 23 -10.49 1.76 13.01
C LEU A 23 -11.64 1.52 12.01
N GLY A 24 -11.34 0.99 10.82
CA GLY A 24 -12.35 0.72 9.78
C GLY A 24 -12.89 1.97 9.07
N GLN A 25 -12.19 3.10 9.20
CA GLN A 25 -12.51 4.39 8.58
C GLN A 25 -11.38 4.84 7.67
N LEU A 26 -11.74 5.55 6.61
CA LEU A 26 -10.81 6.16 5.66
C LEU A 26 -10.84 7.68 5.80
N SER A 27 -9.67 8.29 5.72
CA SER A 27 -9.53 9.75 5.69
C SER A 27 -8.64 10.15 4.53
N TYR A 28 -9.10 11.14 3.76
CA TYR A 28 -8.33 11.69 2.64
C TYR A 28 -8.24 13.20 2.77
N ARG A 29 -7.04 13.74 2.54
CA ARG A 29 -6.78 15.17 2.44
C ARG A 29 -6.20 15.48 1.06
N PHE A 30 -6.87 16.38 0.37
CA PHE A 30 -6.45 16.95 -0.91
C PHE A 30 -6.16 18.44 -0.72
N GLU A 31 -4.96 18.85 -1.09
CA GLU A 31 -4.57 20.26 -1.07
C GLU A 31 -3.89 20.72 -2.36
N GLY A 32 -4.14 21.96 -2.75
CA GLY A 32 -3.41 22.65 -3.82
C GLY A 32 -4.24 23.00 -5.06
N LYS A 33 -3.79 24.02 -5.79
CA LYS A 33 -4.42 24.56 -6.99
C LYS A 33 -4.62 23.52 -8.10
N GLN A 34 -3.72 22.53 -8.18
CA GLN A 34 -3.80 21.50 -9.21
C GLN A 34 -4.98 20.52 -9.00
N ILE A 35 -5.72 20.58 -7.90
CA ILE A 35 -6.97 19.82 -7.71
C ILE A 35 -8.05 20.25 -8.71
N LEU A 36 -8.08 21.54 -9.06
CA LEU A 36 -9.15 22.13 -9.88
C LEU A 36 -9.13 21.65 -11.34
N GLY A 37 -8.03 21.05 -11.78
CA GLY A 37 -7.85 20.61 -13.16
C GLY A 37 -7.70 19.10 -13.27
N ASP A 38 -8.39 18.51 -14.25
CA ASP A 38 -8.27 17.10 -14.58
C ASP A 38 -6.93 16.76 -15.26
N HIS A 39 -6.40 15.56 -15.00
CA HIS A 39 -5.23 15.01 -15.68
C HIS A 39 -5.14 13.49 -15.46
N PRO A 40 -4.85 12.66 -16.48
CA PRO A 40 -4.77 11.20 -16.34
C PRO A 40 -3.87 10.72 -15.19
N ARG A 41 -2.64 11.24 -15.10
CA ARG A 41 -1.72 10.92 -13.98
C ARG A 41 -2.26 11.27 -12.59
N LYS A 42 -3.12 12.29 -12.45
CA LYS A 42 -3.75 12.64 -11.17
C LYS A 42 -4.80 11.60 -10.80
N ARG A 43 -5.61 11.15 -11.78
CA ARG A 43 -6.57 10.06 -11.59
C ARG A 43 -5.88 8.76 -11.20
N GLU A 44 -4.81 8.39 -11.88
CA GLU A 44 -4.02 7.19 -11.55
C GLU A 44 -3.45 7.25 -10.13
N HIS A 45 -2.87 8.40 -9.75
CA HIS A 45 -2.35 8.58 -8.41
C HIS A 45 -3.47 8.52 -7.35
N LEU A 46 -4.61 9.15 -7.59
CA LEU A 46 -5.77 9.09 -6.71
C LEU A 46 -6.30 7.65 -6.56
N ALA A 47 -6.43 6.92 -7.68
CA ALA A 47 -6.88 5.53 -7.66
C ALA A 47 -5.93 4.65 -6.83
N ARG A 48 -4.62 4.81 -7.00
CA ARG A 48 -3.62 4.11 -6.19
C ARG A 48 -3.71 4.48 -4.72
N LEU A 49 -3.83 5.76 -4.39
CA LEU A 49 -4.01 6.21 -3.00
C LEU A 49 -5.24 5.56 -2.37
N VAL A 50 -6.38 5.57 -3.07
CA VAL A 50 -7.61 4.96 -2.56
C VAL A 50 -7.42 3.45 -2.34
N ALA A 51 -6.86 2.75 -3.33
CA ALA A 51 -6.62 1.31 -3.24
C ALA A 51 -5.65 0.94 -2.10
N HIS A 52 -4.61 1.75 -1.88
CA HIS A 52 -3.64 1.59 -0.79
C HIS A 52 -4.32 1.69 0.58
N GLU A 53 -5.08 2.75 0.82
CA GLU A 53 -5.77 2.91 2.11
C GLU A 53 -6.85 1.84 2.33
N MET A 54 -7.52 1.40 1.26
CA MET A 54 -8.45 0.27 1.35
C MET A 54 -7.74 -1.04 1.72
N ALA A 55 -6.52 -1.26 1.24
CA ALA A 55 -5.71 -2.41 1.66
C ALA A 55 -5.42 -2.37 3.16
N HIS A 56 -5.11 -1.20 3.72
CA HIS A 56 -4.93 -1.05 5.17
C HIS A 56 -6.20 -1.35 5.97
N ILE A 57 -7.39 -0.97 5.49
CA ILE A 57 -8.65 -1.35 6.15
C ILE A 57 -8.75 -2.87 6.30
N TRP A 58 -8.34 -3.62 5.28
CA TRP A 58 -8.35 -5.07 5.33
C TRP A 58 -7.24 -5.63 6.24
N GLN A 59 -6.00 -5.17 6.09
CA GLN A 59 -4.85 -5.60 6.90
C GLN A 59 -5.06 -5.39 8.40
N LEU A 60 -5.81 -4.35 8.77
CA LEU A 60 -6.16 -3.99 10.16
C LEU A 60 -7.40 -4.73 10.68
N ASN A 61 -8.14 -5.43 9.84
CA ASN A 61 -9.40 -6.09 10.22
C ASN A 61 -9.15 -7.46 10.86
N ILE A 62 -8.50 -7.46 12.02
CA ILE A 62 -8.24 -8.63 12.85
C ILE A 62 -8.47 -8.30 14.34
N ALA A 63 -8.79 -9.31 15.14
CA ALA A 63 -9.03 -9.12 16.57
C ALA A 63 -7.75 -9.20 17.45
N ARG A 64 -6.68 -9.84 16.95
CA ARG A 64 -5.45 -10.15 17.71
C ARG A 64 -4.22 -10.02 16.82
N GLY A 65 -3.09 -9.64 17.41
CA GLY A 65 -1.81 -9.49 16.69
C GLY A 65 -1.83 -8.30 15.73
N GLY A 66 -1.26 -8.48 14.54
CA GLY A 66 -1.38 -7.53 13.42
C GLY A 66 -0.15 -6.66 13.19
N ILE A 67 -0.34 -5.36 12.95
CA ILE A 67 0.77 -4.47 12.61
C ILE A 67 1.68 -4.26 13.84
N GLY A 68 2.95 -4.62 13.70
CA GLY A 68 4.01 -4.29 14.66
C GLY A 68 4.76 -3.00 14.30
N GLY A 69 5.55 -2.47 15.23
CA GLY A 69 6.28 -1.20 15.04
C GLY A 69 7.63 -1.31 14.32
N ASP A 70 8.21 -2.51 14.25
CA ASP A 70 9.63 -2.67 13.89
C ASP A 70 9.89 -2.78 12.39
N ASP A 71 8.89 -3.20 11.61
CA ASP A 71 9.01 -3.49 10.17
C ASP A 71 7.89 -2.81 9.36
N PRO A 72 7.92 -1.47 9.23
CA PRO A 72 6.84 -0.74 8.57
C PRO A 72 6.65 -1.11 7.08
N TRP A 73 7.72 -1.59 6.44
CA TRP A 73 7.65 -2.05 5.05
C TRP A 73 6.71 -3.24 4.86
N ILE A 74 6.48 -4.06 5.89
CA ILE A 74 5.59 -5.21 5.79
C ILE A 74 4.17 -4.72 5.51
N TYR A 75 3.69 -3.76 6.29
CA TYR A 75 2.33 -3.26 6.15
C TYR A 75 2.19 -2.29 4.96
N GLU A 76 3.12 -1.34 4.78
CA GLU A 76 3.08 -0.36 3.67
C GLU A 76 3.38 -1.00 2.32
N GLY A 77 4.46 -1.77 2.21
CA GLY A 77 4.81 -2.48 0.98
C GLY A 77 3.77 -3.52 0.59
N GLY A 78 3.17 -4.17 1.61
CA GLY A 78 2.08 -5.09 1.40
C GLY A 78 0.81 -4.40 0.92
N ALA A 79 0.52 -3.19 1.40
CA ALA A 79 -0.61 -2.38 0.94
C ALA A 79 -0.40 -1.87 -0.49
N GLU A 80 0.82 -1.46 -0.85
CA GLU A 80 1.18 -1.13 -2.24
C GLU A 80 0.96 -2.34 -3.17
N ALA A 81 1.45 -3.52 -2.80
CA ALA A 81 1.29 -4.72 -3.61
C ALA A 81 -0.20 -5.11 -3.78
N MET A 82 -0.99 -5.01 -2.71
CA MET A 82 -2.43 -5.22 -2.75
C MET A 82 -3.16 -4.19 -3.60
N ALA A 83 -2.76 -2.92 -3.51
CA ALA A 83 -3.35 -1.84 -4.28
C ALA A 83 -3.18 -2.07 -5.77
N LEU A 84 -1.97 -2.45 -6.20
CA LEU A 84 -1.70 -2.76 -7.62
C LEU A 84 -2.49 -3.98 -8.11
N ASP A 85 -2.62 -5.03 -7.30
CA ASP A 85 -3.48 -6.17 -7.63
C ASP A 85 -4.95 -5.74 -7.79
N ALA A 86 -5.50 -5.01 -6.81
CA ALA A 86 -6.88 -4.52 -6.85
C ALA A 86 -7.15 -3.61 -8.07
N LEU A 87 -6.22 -2.71 -8.40
CA LEU A 87 -6.35 -1.82 -9.54
C LEU A 87 -6.40 -2.58 -10.88
N LEU A 88 -5.62 -3.65 -11.03
CA LEU A 88 -5.67 -4.51 -12.21
C LEU A 88 -7.00 -5.29 -12.27
N GLN A 89 -7.41 -5.90 -11.16
CA GLN A 89 -8.61 -6.72 -11.09
C GLN A 89 -9.90 -5.93 -11.35
N THR A 90 -9.91 -4.64 -10.98
CA THR A 90 -11.06 -3.75 -11.17
C THR A 90 -11.05 -3.01 -12.51
N GLY A 91 -9.95 -3.09 -13.28
CA GLY A 91 -9.75 -2.30 -14.49
C GLY A 91 -9.54 -0.81 -14.23
N ALA A 92 -9.31 -0.41 -12.98
CA ALA A 92 -9.02 0.98 -12.59
C ALA A 92 -7.59 1.42 -12.99
N ALA A 93 -6.71 0.47 -13.32
CA ALA A 93 -5.42 0.71 -13.96
C ALA A 93 -5.18 -0.28 -15.09
N THR A 94 -4.40 0.12 -16.08
CA THR A 94 -3.98 -0.79 -17.16
C THR A 94 -2.74 -1.59 -16.74
N PRO A 95 -2.50 -2.78 -17.32
CA PRO A 95 -1.28 -3.54 -17.09
C PRO A 95 0.00 -2.72 -17.32
N GLU A 96 0.01 -1.87 -18.36
CA GLU A 96 1.15 -1.01 -18.71
C GLU A 96 1.40 0.05 -17.64
N SER A 97 0.35 0.68 -17.11
CA SER A 97 0.47 1.69 -16.05
C SER A 97 1.02 1.09 -14.76
N VAL A 98 0.58 -0.13 -14.40
CA VAL A 98 1.08 -0.85 -13.23
C VAL A 98 2.52 -1.31 -13.45
N ALA A 99 2.86 -1.82 -14.64
CA ALA A 99 4.23 -2.20 -14.97
C ALA A 99 5.20 -1.00 -14.90
N ALA A 100 4.77 0.16 -15.41
CA ALA A 100 5.56 1.40 -15.32
C ALA A 100 5.77 1.84 -13.87
N TYR A 101 4.74 1.74 -13.03
CA TYR A 101 4.85 2.04 -11.61
C TYR A 101 5.81 1.08 -10.89
N ARG A 102 5.68 -0.23 -11.11
CA ARG A 102 6.59 -1.24 -10.56
C ARG A 102 8.05 -0.98 -10.94
N ALA A 103 8.31 -0.67 -12.21
CA ALA A 103 9.64 -0.33 -12.68
C ALA A 103 10.21 0.90 -11.96
N ALA A 104 9.38 1.94 -11.75
CA ALA A 104 9.78 3.13 -10.99
C ALA A 104 10.09 2.81 -9.52
N GLN A 105 9.30 1.96 -8.87
CA GLN A 105 9.55 1.53 -7.49
C GLN A 105 10.80 0.66 -7.39
N SER A 106 11.04 -0.26 -8.33
CA SER A 106 12.28 -1.04 -8.40
C SER A 106 13.50 -0.14 -8.54
N ALA A 107 13.47 0.81 -9.47
CA ALA A 107 14.57 1.76 -9.67
C ALA A 107 14.80 2.64 -8.43
N THR A 108 13.74 3.02 -7.71
CA THR A 108 13.85 3.76 -6.45
C THR A 108 14.49 2.88 -5.37
N CYS A 109 14.04 1.64 -5.22
CA CYS A 109 14.59 0.70 -4.26
C CYS A 109 16.08 0.40 -4.51
N GLU A 110 16.48 0.24 -5.78
CA GLU A 110 17.87 0.05 -6.18
C GLU A 110 18.75 1.25 -5.79
N LYS A 111 18.28 2.48 -6.03
CA LYS A 111 18.98 3.71 -5.61
C LYS A 111 19.16 3.80 -4.09
N LEU A 112 18.23 3.24 -3.33
CA LEU A 112 18.28 3.17 -1.87
C LEU A 112 19.10 1.97 -1.35
N GLY A 113 19.77 1.21 -2.23
CA GLY A 113 20.57 0.05 -1.84
C GLY A 113 19.74 -1.10 -1.29
N ASN A 114 18.48 -1.23 -1.72
CA ASN A 114 17.51 -2.20 -1.21
C ASN A 114 17.13 -2.04 0.28
N ALA A 115 17.37 -0.86 0.85
CA ALA A 115 17.08 -0.56 2.24
C ALA A 115 15.63 -0.08 2.45
N VAL A 116 15.03 -0.51 3.56
CA VAL A 116 13.68 -0.12 4.02
C VAL A 116 13.70 0.89 5.17
N ALA A 117 14.84 1.54 5.40
CA ALA A 117 15.05 2.43 6.56
C ALA A 117 14.48 3.84 6.35
N SER A 118 14.29 4.27 5.11
CA SER A 118 13.72 5.58 4.77
C SER A 118 12.23 5.47 4.45
N TYR A 119 11.51 6.60 4.51
CA TYR A 119 10.12 6.66 4.07
C TYR A 119 9.96 6.09 2.66
N GLU A 120 10.77 6.52 1.67
CA GLU A 120 10.71 5.97 0.32
C GLU A 120 11.04 4.48 0.26
N GLY A 121 11.99 4.02 1.07
CA GLY A 121 12.39 2.61 1.14
C GLY A 121 11.28 1.70 1.65
N ILE A 122 10.50 2.17 2.64
CA ILE A 122 9.36 1.43 3.21
C ILE A 122 8.37 1.02 2.12
N TYR A 123 8.00 1.95 1.22
CA TYR A 123 7.06 1.69 0.13
C TYR A 123 7.75 0.98 -1.05
N ALA A 124 8.84 1.57 -1.57
CA ALA A 124 9.48 1.10 -2.79
C ALA A 124 10.11 -0.29 -2.61
N CYS A 125 10.95 -0.45 -1.59
CA CYS A 125 11.58 -1.73 -1.31
C CYS A 125 10.63 -2.71 -0.65
N GLY A 126 9.63 -2.24 0.10
CA GLY A 126 8.57 -3.10 0.61
C GLY A 126 7.80 -3.79 -0.52
N LEU A 127 7.34 -3.02 -1.52
CA LEU A 127 6.67 -3.57 -2.72
C LEU A 127 7.56 -4.60 -3.42
N VAL A 128 8.82 -4.25 -3.71
CA VAL A 128 9.76 -5.15 -4.40
C VAL A 128 9.99 -6.45 -3.63
N ARG A 129 10.03 -6.42 -2.30
CA ARG A 129 10.16 -7.63 -1.48
C ARG A 129 8.96 -8.56 -1.67
N PHE A 130 7.74 -8.03 -1.62
CA PHE A 130 6.53 -8.83 -1.86
C PHE A 130 6.48 -9.41 -3.28
N GLU A 131 6.89 -8.64 -4.29
CA GLU A 131 6.92 -9.14 -5.68
C GLU A 131 7.92 -10.28 -5.87
N LYS A 132 9.09 -10.19 -5.22
CA LYS A 132 10.13 -11.23 -5.28
C LYS A 132 9.73 -12.55 -4.62
N LEU A 133 8.69 -12.57 -3.78
CA LEU A 133 8.18 -13.81 -3.20
C LEU A 133 7.57 -14.75 -4.26
N GLY A 134 7.18 -14.24 -5.44
CA GLY A 134 6.58 -15.07 -6.51
C GLY A 134 5.18 -15.56 -6.18
N VAL A 135 4.43 -14.74 -5.44
CA VAL A 135 3.40 -15.21 -4.53
C VAL A 135 2.21 -14.28 -4.58
N GLY A 136 1.00 -14.83 -4.76
CA GLY A 136 -0.21 -14.01 -4.79
C GLY A 136 -0.36 -13.20 -3.51
N ILE A 137 -0.43 -11.87 -3.62
CA ILE A 137 -0.42 -10.95 -2.48
C ILE A 137 -1.65 -11.09 -1.60
N VAL A 138 -2.85 -11.21 -2.20
CA VAL A 138 -4.11 -11.38 -1.44
C VAL A 138 -4.14 -12.72 -0.69
N PRO A 139 -3.80 -13.88 -1.29
CA PRO A 139 -3.65 -15.12 -0.55
C PRO A 139 -2.59 -15.07 0.57
N LEU A 140 -1.44 -14.43 0.32
CA LEU A 140 -0.39 -14.26 1.34
C LEU A 140 -0.91 -13.48 2.55
N TRP A 141 -1.51 -12.31 2.30
CA TRP A 141 -2.04 -11.48 3.38
C TRP A 141 -3.15 -12.16 4.16
N ARG A 142 -4.05 -12.88 3.49
CA ARG A 142 -5.08 -13.67 4.17
C ARG A 142 -4.47 -14.69 5.13
N ALA A 143 -3.42 -15.40 4.70
CA ALA A 143 -2.73 -16.36 5.56
C ALA A 143 -2.01 -15.68 6.73
N MET A 144 -1.40 -14.51 6.52
CA MET A 144 -0.77 -13.73 7.59
C MET A 144 -1.81 -13.25 8.62
N MET A 145 -2.96 -12.75 8.16
CA MET A 145 -4.07 -12.35 9.03
C MET A 145 -4.58 -13.54 9.86
N GLN A 146 -4.81 -14.69 9.21
CA GLN A 146 -5.25 -15.91 9.90
C GLN A 146 -4.24 -16.39 10.95
N ALA A 147 -2.94 -16.37 10.62
CA ALA A 147 -1.89 -16.72 11.57
C ALA A 147 -1.89 -15.76 12.78
N SER A 148 -1.99 -14.45 12.53
CA SER A 148 -2.02 -13.42 13.57
C SER A 148 -3.26 -13.54 14.46
N GLU A 149 -4.44 -13.82 13.91
CA GLU A 149 -5.65 -14.03 14.71
C GLU A 149 -5.55 -15.27 15.61
N ALA A 150 -4.92 -16.34 15.12
CA ALA A 150 -4.72 -17.57 15.86
C ALA A 150 -3.70 -17.41 17.00
N THR A 151 -2.53 -16.82 16.72
CA THR A 151 -1.40 -16.77 17.66
C THR A 151 -1.37 -15.49 18.50
N GLY A 152 -1.92 -14.39 17.98
CA GLY A 152 -1.75 -13.05 18.54
C GLY A 152 -0.40 -12.41 18.19
N GLU A 153 0.39 -13.02 17.30
CA GLU A 153 1.66 -12.45 16.84
C GLU A 153 1.45 -11.28 15.88
N VAL A 154 2.43 -10.38 15.84
CA VAL A 154 2.49 -9.32 14.82
C VAL A 154 3.01 -9.88 13.50
N TYR A 155 2.62 -9.23 12.40
CA TYR A 155 3.16 -9.49 11.08
C TYR A 155 4.67 -9.30 11.11
N SER A 156 5.39 -10.30 10.62
CA SER A 156 6.85 -10.35 10.68
C SER A 156 7.43 -11.03 9.45
N VAL A 157 8.70 -10.79 9.19
CA VAL A 157 9.44 -11.47 8.12
C VAL A 157 9.37 -12.99 8.27
N LYS A 158 9.53 -13.49 9.50
CA LYS A 158 9.40 -14.92 9.82
C LYS A 158 8.06 -15.50 9.39
N MET A 159 6.96 -14.76 9.60
CA MET A 159 5.62 -15.19 9.19
C MET A 159 5.48 -15.22 7.67
N ILE A 160 5.99 -14.20 6.98
CA ILE A 160 6.00 -14.14 5.50
C ILE A 160 6.77 -15.34 4.94
N ASP A 161 7.98 -15.58 5.44
CA ASP A 161 8.86 -16.66 4.96
C ASP A 161 8.23 -18.04 5.19
N ALA A 162 7.65 -18.27 6.37
CA ALA A 162 6.97 -19.53 6.69
C ALA A 162 5.79 -19.81 5.76
N ILE A 163 4.98 -18.79 5.46
CA ILE A 163 3.84 -18.92 4.55
C ILE A 163 4.31 -19.07 3.10
N ALA A 164 5.35 -18.35 2.68
CA ALA A 164 5.89 -18.42 1.33
C ALA A 164 6.56 -19.77 1.04
N ALA A 165 7.25 -20.36 2.03
CA ALA A 165 7.90 -21.66 1.91
C ALA A 165 6.91 -22.84 1.90
N GLY A 166 5.71 -22.67 2.44
CA GLY A 166 4.65 -23.68 2.44
C GLY A 166 3.78 -23.73 1.18
N LYS A 167 4.19 -23.04 0.12
CA LYS A 167 3.49 -22.96 -1.17
C LYS A 167 3.94 -24.01 -2.17
#